data_AF-A0A660T284-F1
#
_entry.id   AF-A0A660T284-F1
#
_cell.length_a   1.000
_cell.length_b   1.000
_cell.length_c   1.000
_cell.angle_alpha   90.00
_cell.angle_beta   90.00
_cell.angle_gamma   90.00
#
_symmetry.space_group_name_H-M   'P 1'
#
loop_
_entity.id
_entity.type
_entity.pdbx_description
1 polymer ?
#
loop_
_entity_poly.entity_id
_entity_poly.type
_entity_poly.pdbx_seq_one_letter_code
_entity_poly.pdbx_strand_id
1 'polypeptide(L)'
;MGKTGRNEPCPCGSGKKYKYCCGASKFEGSNIIPFPGISGFPDEDGYSYQESSGIPDPAFEAFTRELIETVNLEPEDDFLGLSSEMMHKTSTLPLEETPEFLSLRGSITEQDIPSIPVLRQIRWLLNHLLTEGPIKLTTAGYIPPVHAKAWFEDSFKPFTSLITLEFRPVRRESDEPQMLVVRDIMKKLRLTFMRSGKLGISTGGRVFFDISPQEQYYLLFYFLADEWDWARGDWGYFELSPFHQSSLPFYLYALKEQGSEGWDRFDVEGIFTTAFPYILGEIEEGAFFFHVVLREPARYFTEPLGLTLPDIQDKRHVRVVPSDLFFQELQWGDFS
;
A
#
# COMPACT_ATOMS: atom_id res chain seq x y z
N MET A 1 52.60 -10.64 -27.07
CA MET A 1 51.54 -11.59 -26.67
C MET A 1 50.22 -10.98 -27.07
N GLY A 2 49.52 -11.59 -28.03
CA GLY A 2 48.28 -11.03 -28.60
C GLY A 2 47.14 -11.05 -27.58
N LYS A 3 46.32 -9.99 -27.57
CA LYS A 3 45.07 -9.97 -26.80
C LYS A 3 44.13 -11.01 -27.42
N THR A 4 43.80 -12.07 -26.69
CA THR A 4 42.81 -13.07 -27.13
C THR A 4 41.49 -12.37 -27.46
N GLY A 5 40.98 -12.61 -28.66
CA GLY A 5 39.72 -12.03 -29.10
C GLY A 5 38.57 -12.51 -28.22
N ARG A 6 37.61 -11.62 -27.92
CA ARG A 6 36.48 -11.90 -27.01
C ARG A 6 35.68 -13.16 -27.37
N ASN A 7 35.65 -13.55 -28.65
CA ASN A 7 34.96 -14.73 -29.17
C ASN A 7 35.90 -15.92 -29.50
N GLU A 8 37.21 -15.79 -29.29
CA GLU A 8 38.18 -16.88 -29.51
C GLU A 8 38.12 -17.92 -28.38
N PRO A 9 38.60 -19.16 -28.61
CA PRO A 9 38.74 -20.16 -27.55
C PRO A 9 39.59 -19.63 -26.39
N CYS A 10 39.15 -19.90 -25.17
CA CYS A 10 39.82 -19.42 -23.97
C CYS A 10 41.16 -20.15 -23.77
N PRO A 11 42.27 -19.43 -23.55
CA PRO A 11 43.60 -20.04 -23.44
C PRO A 11 43.81 -20.88 -22.18
N CYS A 12 42.87 -20.90 -21.23
CA CYS A 12 42.95 -21.76 -20.04
C CYS A 12 42.66 -23.25 -20.30
N GLY A 13 42.34 -23.62 -21.56
CA GLY A 13 42.07 -25.01 -21.94
C GLY A 13 40.65 -25.50 -21.65
N SER A 14 39.73 -24.60 -21.29
CA SER A 14 38.33 -24.97 -20.97
C SER A 14 37.46 -25.32 -22.17
N GLY A 15 37.93 -25.07 -23.39
CA GLY A 15 37.15 -25.23 -24.63
C GLY A 15 36.07 -24.16 -24.86
N LYS A 16 35.80 -23.26 -23.90
CA LYS A 16 34.79 -22.18 -24.00
C LYS A 16 35.36 -20.94 -24.70
N LYS A 17 34.50 -20.08 -25.28
CA LYS A 17 34.90 -18.74 -25.79
C LYS A 17 35.38 -17.85 -24.63
N TYR A 18 36.38 -17.00 -24.85
CA TYR A 18 37.03 -16.18 -23.81
C TYR A 18 36.03 -15.39 -22.95
N LYS A 19 35.01 -14.75 -23.55
CA LYS A 19 33.96 -13.98 -22.83
C LYS A 19 33.06 -14.77 -21.87
N TYR A 20 33.03 -16.09 -21.98
CA TYR A 20 32.23 -16.98 -21.12
C TYR A 20 33.11 -17.83 -20.19
N CYS A 21 34.38 -17.48 -20.08
CA CYS A 21 35.35 -18.16 -19.23
C CYS A 21 36.17 -17.10 -18.50
N CYS A 22 37.50 -17.05 -18.72
CA CYS A 22 38.37 -16.10 -18.02
C CYS A 22 38.07 -14.62 -18.32
N GLY A 23 37.35 -14.32 -19.40
CA GLY A 23 36.90 -12.98 -19.77
C GLY A 23 35.46 -12.66 -19.34
N ALA A 24 34.79 -13.56 -18.60
CA ALA A 24 33.52 -13.24 -17.94
C ALA A 24 33.84 -12.33 -16.75
N SER A 25 33.75 -11.02 -16.96
CA SER A 25 33.83 -10.04 -15.88
C SER A 25 32.77 -10.38 -14.83
N LYS A 26 33.24 -10.49 -13.58
CA LYS A 26 32.47 -10.72 -12.36
C LYS A 26 31.17 -9.92 -12.38
N PHE A 27 30.04 -10.61 -12.57
CA PHE A 27 28.75 -10.11 -12.14
C PHE A 27 28.70 -10.31 -10.63
N GLU A 28 29.00 -9.25 -9.88
CA GLU A 28 28.62 -9.13 -8.48
C GLU A 28 27.13 -8.78 -8.46
N GLY A 29 26.30 -9.58 -7.78
CA GLY A 29 24.92 -9.19 -7.46
C GLY A 29 23.77 -10.13 -7.83
N SER A 30 23.99 -11.42 -8.09
CA SER A 30 22.85 -12.37 -8.10
C SER A 30 23.24 -13.68 -7.44
N ASN A 31 22.76 -13.90 -6.21
CA ASN A 31 22.68 -15.23 -5.60
C ASN A 31 21.62 -16.04 -6.36
N ILE A 32 21.97 -16.49 -7.57
CA ILE A 32 21.23 -17.56 -8.25
C ILE A 32 21.69 -18.86 -7.60
N ILE A 33 20.86 -19.43 -6.74
CA ILE A 33 21.05 -20.81 -6.28
C ILE A 33 20.94 -21.69 -7.54
N PRO A 34 21.96 -22.46 -7.93
CA PRO A 34 21.87 -23.30 -9.12
C PRO A 34 20.86 -24.42 -8.85
N PHE A 35 19.82 -24.50 -9.68
CA PHE A 35 18.85 -25.60 -9.65
C PHE A 35 19.58 -26.92 -9.96
N PRO A 36 19.51 -27.96 -9.10
CA PRO A 36 20.12 -29.24 -9.40
C PRO A 36 19.25 -29.96 -10.45
N GLY A 37 19.63 -29.87 -11.72
CA GLY A 37 18.99 -30.64 -12.78
C GLY A 37 19.01 -30.03 -14.18
N ILE A 38 19.32 -28.74 -14.33
CA ILE A 38 19.38 -28.11 -15.66
C ILE A 38 20.81 -27.62 -15.90
N SER A 39 21.68 -28.54 -16.30
CA SER A 39 22.88 -28.18 -17.05
C SER A 39 22.57 -28.37 -18.54
N GLY A 40 22.32 -27.28 -19.24
CA GLY A 40 22.19 -27.28 -20.70
C GLY A 40 21.14 -26.30 -21.22
N PHE A 41 21.55 -25.07 -21.53
CA PHE A 41 20.93 -24.35 -22.64
C PHE A 41 21.59 -24.89 -23.92
N PRO A 42 20.82 -25.42 -24.90
CA PRO A 42 21.37 -26.15 -26.03
C PRO A 42 21.80 -25.21 -27.16
N ASP A 43 22.84 -25.59 -27.90
CA ASP A 43 22.97 -25.24 -29.32
C ASP A 43 23.50 -26.47 -30.10
N GLU A 44 22.64 -26.92 -31.03
CA GLU A 44 22.94 -27.41 -32.40
C GLU A 44 23.44 -28.82 -32.75
N ASP A 45 23.48 -29.83 -31.87
CA ASP A 45 23.75 -31.22 -32.33
C ASP A 45 22.66 -32.24 -31.89
N GLY A 46 21.64 -32.40 -32.75
CA GLY A 46 21.04 -33.67 -33.17
C GLY A 46 20.84 -34.86 -32.22
N TYR A 47 20.49 -34.68 -30.94
CA TYR A 47 19.98 -35.77 -30.10
C TYR A 47 18.49 -35.58 -29.79
N SER A 48 17.69 -36.59 -30.15
CA SER A 48 16.26 -36.66 -29.85
C SER A 48 16.03 -36.59 -28.34
N TYR A 49 15.31 -35.56 -27.89
CA TYR A 49 14.69 -35.55 -26.58
C TYR A 49 13.71 -36.72 -26.50
N GLN A 50 14.06 -37.75 -25.74
CA GLN A 50 13.05 -38.63 -25.18
C GLN A 50 12.46 -37.86 -23.99
N GLU A 51 11.18 -37.47 -24.10
CA GLU A 51 10.36 -37.14 -22.93
C GLU A 51 10.47 -38.32 -21.97
N SER A 52 11.30 -38.19 -20.93
CA SER A 52 11.18 -39.06 -19.79
C SER A 52 9.88 -38.66 -19.11
N SER A 53 8.84 -39.44 -19.37
CA SER A 53 7.68 -39.56 -18.47
C SER A 53 8.16 -40.19 -17.16
N GLY A 54 9.04 -39.49 -16.45
CA GLY A 54 9.45 -39.82 -15.09
C GLY A 54 8.30 -39.41 -14.19
N ILE A 55 7.68 -40.39 -13.55
CA ILE A 55 6.82 -40.13 -12.39
C ILE A 55 7.69 -39.31 -11.42
N PRO A 56 7.25 -38.11 -11.00
CA PRO A 56 8.00 -37.34 -10.02
C PRO A 56 8.30 -38.22 -8.82
N ASP A 57 9.58 -38.32 -8.42
CA ASP A 57 9.94 -39.08 -7.23
C ASP A 57 9.27 -38.41 -6.02
N PRO A 58 8.30 -39.05 -5.35
CA PRO A 58 7.57 -38.42 -4.25
C PRO A 58 8.48 -37.99 -3.09
N ALA A 59 9.63 -38.66 -2.92
CA ALA A 59 10.61 -38.28 -1.92
C ALA A 59 11.39 -37.02 -2.34
N PHE A 60 11.69 -36.88 -3.63
CA PHE A 60 12.30 -35.66 -4.17
C PHE A 60 11.31 -34.49 -4.13
N GLU A 61 10.05 -34.70 -4.51
CA GLU A 61 9.01 -33.67 -4.40
C GLU A 61 8.81 -33.21 -2.95
N ALA A 62 8.75 -34.15 -2.00
CA ALA A 62 8.67 -33.83 -0.57
C ALA A 62 9.87 -33.03 -0.08
N PHE A 63 11.09 -33.46 -0.44
CA PHE A 63 12.32 -32.73 -0.10
C PHE A 63 12.36 -31.32 -0.70
N THR A 64 12.01 -31.17 -1.98
CA THR A 64 11.97 -29.85 -2.63
C THR A 64 10.93 -28.94 -2.01
N ARG A 65 9.76 -29.47 -1.63
CA ARG A 65 8.73 -28.71 -0.92
C ARG A 65 9.22 -28.25 0.44
N GLU A 66 9.81 -29.15 1.23
CA GLU A 66 10.36 -28.83 2.55
C GLU A 66 11.46 -27.76 2.46
N LEU A 67 12.34 -27.85 1.45
CA LEU A 67 13.37 -26.83 1.21
C LEU A 67 12.76 -25.47 0.83
N ILE A 68 11.77 -25.46 -0.08
CA ILE A 68 11.07 -24.23 -0.48
C ILE A 68 10.32 -23.62 0.70
N GLU A 69 9.63 -24.44 1.50
CA GLU A 69 8.94 -23.99 2.72
C GLU A 69 9.93 -23.40 3.72
N THR A 70 11.08 -24.05 3.94
CA THR A 70 12.12 -23.54 4.84
C THR A 70 12.63 -22.18 4.38
N VAL A 71 13.00 -22.05 3.10
CA VAL A 71 13.49 -20.79 2.53
C VAL A 71 12.41 -19.70 2.59
N ASN A 72 11.16 -20.02 2.29
CA ASN A 72 10.07 -19.04 2.29
C ASN A 72 9.72 -18.51 3.69
N LEU A 73 10.10 -19.24 4.74
CA LEU A 73 9.88 -18.88 6.14
C LEU A 73 11.08 -18.14 6.76
N GLU A 74 12.24 -18.14 6.11
CA GLU A 74 13.41 -17.42 6.62
C GLU A 74 13.21 -15.89 6.53
N PRO A 75 13.54 -15.14 7.59
CA PRO A 75 13.59 -13.68 7.57
C PRO A 75 14.57 -13.15 6.51
N GLU A 76 14.15 -12.15 5.72
CA GLU A 76 14.99 -11.52 4.70
C GLU A 76 15.29 -10.06 5.06
N ASP A 77 16.57 -9.68 4.99
CA ASP A 77 17.02 -8.31 5.25
C ASP A 77 16.35 -7.30 4.30
N ASP A 78 16.12 -7.68 3.04
CA ASP A 78 15.48 -6.86 2.01
C ASP A 78 14.01 -6.53 2.36
N PHE A 79 13.37 -7.36 3.18
CA PHE A 79 12.02 -7.13 3.71
C PHE A 79 12.02 -6.71 5.18
N LEU A 80 13.13 -6.16 5.67
CA LEU A 80 13.28 -5.71 7.05
C LEU A 80 13.01 -6.83 8.08
N GLY A 81 13.34 -8.08 7.72
CA GLY A 81 13.14 -9.26 8.57
C GLY A 81 11.81 -9.98 8.37
N LEU A 82 10.96 -9.54 7.43
CA LEU A 82 9.83 -10.36 6.99
C LEU A 82 10.31 -11.50 6.09
N SER A 83 9.60 -12.63 6.12
CA SER A 83 9.85 -13.73 5.20
C SER A 83 9.10 -13.54 3.88
N SER A 84 9.58 -14.20 2.82
CA SER A 84 8.91 -14.23 1.51
C SER A 84 7.45 -14.71 1.60
N GLU A 85 7.13 -15.66 2.48
CA GLU A 85 5.74 -16.10 2.69
C GLU A 85 4.86 -14.99 3.27
N MET A 86 5.36 -14.24 4.25
CA MET A 86 4.60 -13.14 4.87
C MET A 86 4.36 -12.02 3.87
N MET A 87 5.37 -11.66 3.09
CA MET A 87 5.26 -10.67 2.01
C MET A 87 4.26 -11.12 0.94
N HIS A 88 4.31 -12.39 0.54
CA HIS A 88 3.39 -12.94 -0.45
C HIS A 88 1.95 -12.91 0.05
N LYS A 89 1.69 -13.43 1.25
CA LYS A 89 0.34 -13.47 1.85
C LYS A 89 -0.25 -12.06 1.99
N THR A 90 0.50 -11.14 2.59
CA THR A 90 0.03 -9.78 2.83
C THR A 90 -0.18 -8.98 1.55
N SER A 91 0.59 -9.24 0.49
CA SER A 91 0.41 -8.55 -0.79
C SER A 91 -0.71 -9.13 -1.66
N THR A 92 -1.21 -10.33 -1.35
CA THR A 92 -2.18 -11.07 -2.19
C THR A 92 -3.52 -11.34 -1.55
N LEU A 93 -3.60 -11.31 -0.21
CA LEU A 93 -4.81 -11.52 0.55
C LEU A 93 -5.30 -10.20 1.16
N PRO A 94 -6.62 -10.01 1.34
CA PRO A 94 -7.14 -8.88 2.09
C PRO A 94 -6.54 -8.80 3.50
N LEU A 95 -6.37 -7.59 4.01
CA LEU A 95 -5.74 -7.39 5.31
C LEU A 95 -6.52 -8.08 6.45
N GLU A 96 -7.85 -8.12 6.36
CA GLU A 96 -8.72 -8.83 7.32
C GLU A 96 -8.46 -10.35 7.37
N GLU A 97 -7.93 -10.93 6.29
CA GLU A 97 -7.60 -12.36 6.19
C GLU A 97 -6.18 -12.69 6.66
N THR A 98 -5.42 -11.68 7.11
CA THR A 98 -4.03 -11.85 7.61
C THR A 98 -3.83 -11.33 9.05
N PRO A 99 -4.71 -11.66 10.01
CA PRO A 99 -4.64 -11.15 11.38
C PRO A 99 -3.39 -11.60 12.14
N GLU A 100 -2.75 -12.69 11.71
CA GLU A 100 -1.46 -13.15 12.24
C GLU A 100 -0.32 -12.20 11.89
N PHE A 101 -0.47 -11.36 10.87
CA PHE A 101 0.52 -10.37 10.47
C PHE A 101 0.22 -9.01 11.09
N LEU A 102 -1.01 -8.53 10.90
CA LEU A 102 -1.46 -7.22 11.35
C LEU A 102 -2.93 -7.27 11.73
N SER A 103 -3.23 -6.87 12.96
CA SER A 103 -4.60 -6.75 13.47
C SER A 103 -4.75 -5.49 14.33
N LEU A 104 -5.96 -5.24 14.83
CA LEU A 104 -6.26 -4.07 15.65
C LEU A 104 -6.53 -4.45 17.11
N ARG A 105 -6.02 -3.65 18.05
CA ARG A 105 -6.11 -3.88 19.51
C ARG A 105 -7.53 -3.86 20.06
N GLY A 106 -8.38 -2.97 19.52
CA GLY A 106 -9.75 -2.84 19.98
C GLY A 106 -9.99 -1.75 21.04
N SER A 107 -9.17 -0.68 21.10
CA SER A 107 -9.27 0.36 22.14
C SER A 107 -9.99 1.66 21.74
N ILE A 108 -10.54 1.76 20.53
CA ILE A 108 -11.19 2.99 20.02
C ILE A 108 -12.50 3.27 20.76
N THR A 109 -12.58 4.46 21.35
CA THR A 109 -13.74 4.97 22.09
C THR A 109 -14.35 6.22 21.45
N GLU A 110 -15.46 6.71 22.01
CA GLU A 110 -16.07 7.97 21.59
C GLU A 110 -15.14 9.20 21.76
N GLN A 111 -14.18 9.14 22.70
CA GLN A 111 -13.25 10.24 22.96
C GLN A 111 -12.21 10.40 21.86
N ASP A 112 -11.96 9.32 21.11
CA ASP A 112 -10.92 9.23 20.08
C ASP A 112 -11.40 9.77 18.72
N ILE A 113 -12.71 9.69 18.47
CA ILE A 113 -13.35 10.09 17.20
C ILE A 113 -12.91 11.47 16.70
N PRO A 114 -12.83 12.53 17.53
CA PRO A 114 -12.42 13.85 17.05
C PRO A 114 -11.03 13.89 16.41
N SER A 115 -10.19 12.89 16.72
CA SER A 115 -8.80 12.73 16.26
C SER A 115 -8.66 11.73 15.10
N ILE A 116 -9.74 11.06 14.67
CA ILE A 116 -9.78 10.16 13.52
C ILE A 116 -10.50 10.88 12.37
N PRO A 117 -9.77 11.48 11.40
CA PRO A 117 -10.35 12.41 10.45
C PRO A 117 -11.56 11.87 9.68
N VAL A 118 -11.43 10.69 9.05
CA VAL A 118 -12.49 10.13 8.21
C VAL A 118 -13.73 9.79 9.03
N LEU A 119 -13.55 9.24 10.23
CA LEU A 119 -14.66 8.87 11.12
C LEU A 119 -15.39 10.12 11.62
N ARG A 120 -14.66 11.17 12.02
CA ARG A 120 -15.23 12.47 12.36
C ARG A 120 -16.05 13.07 11.21
N GLN A 121 -15.49 13.05 10.00
CA GLN A 121 -16.12 13.64 8.81
C GLN A 121 -17.39 12.89 8.41
N ILE A 122 -17.37 11.55 8.42
CA ILE A 122 -18.54 10.71 8.16
C ILE A 122 -19.61 10.93 9.22
N ARG A 123 -19.25 10.85 10.52
CA ARG A 123 -20.22 11.03 11.61
C ARG A 123 -20.84 12.41 11.58
N TRP A 124 -20.08 13.46 11.29
CA TRP A 124 -20.63 14.82 11.15
C TRP A 124 -21.73 14.87 10.09
N LEU A 125 -21.46 14.36 8.88
CA LEU A 125 -22.44 14.44 7.79
C LEU A 125 -23.65 13.53 8.01
N LEU A 126 -23.45 12.32 8.53
CA LEU A 126 -24.56 11.44 8.87
C LEU A 126 -25.45 12.05 9.96
N ASN A 127 -24.85 12.63 11.00
CA ASN A 127 -25.62 13.25 12.08
C ASN A 127 -26.37 14.49 11.57
N HIS A 128 -25.74 15.31 10.72
CA HIS A 128 -26.40 16.44 10.05
C HIS A 128 -27.60 15.98 9.20
N LEU A 129 -27.47 14.89 8.44
CA LEU A 129 -28.57 14.32 7.66
C LEU A 129 -29.67 13.71 8.54
N LEU A 130 -29.31 13.22 9.73
CA LEU A 130 -30.25 12.65 10.69
C LEU A 130 -31.07 13.75 11.39
N THR A 131 -30.45 14.87 11.76
CA THR A 131 -31.07 15.96 12.50
C THR A 131 -31.78 16.97 11.61
N GLU A 132 -31.14 17.43 10.53
CA GLU A 132 -31.65 18.45 9.62
C GLU A 132 -32.44 17.86 8.43
N GLY A 133 -32.33 16.55 8.23
CA GLY A 133 -32.95 15.82 7.13
C GLY A 133 -32.18 15.90 5.81
N PRO A 134 -32.76 15.35 4.73
CA PRO A 134 -32.05 15.22 3.45
C PRO A 134 -31.68 16.56 2.81
N ILE A 135 -30.42 16.69 2.40
CA ILE A 135 -29.89 17.89 1.71
C ILE A 135 -30.27 17.82 0.23
N LYS A 136 -30.90 18.88 -0.29
CA LYS A 136 -31.10 19.04 -1.74
C LYS A 136 -29.78 19.42 -2.39
N LEU A 137 -29.28 18.57 -3.28
CA LEU A 137 -28.04 18.81 -4.01
C LEU A 137 -28.22 19.88 -5.09
N THR A 138 -27.11 20.49 -5.48
CA THR A 138 -27.05 21.35 -6.67
C THR A 138 -27.35 20.55 -7.93
N THR A 139 -27.62 21.23 -9.05
CA THR A 139 -27.83 20.58 -10.36
C THR A 139 -26.65 19.69 -10.78
N ALA A 140 -25.43 20.06 -10.36
CA ALA A 140 -24.21 19.30 -10.62
C ALA A 140 -23.97 18.15 -9.62
N GLY A 141 -24.89 17.91 -8.67
CA GLY A 141 -24.78 16.81 -7.70
C GLY A 141 -23.96 17.13 -6.44
N TYR A 142 -23.47 18.38 -6.31
CA TYR A 142 -22.70 18.81 -5.14
C TYR A 142 -23.58 19.20 -3.95
N ILE A 143 -23.03 19.05 -2.74
CA ILE A 143 -23.60 19.63 -1.52
C ILE A 143 -23.62 21.17 -1.66
N PRO A 144 -24.76 21.84 -1.35
CA PRO A 144 -24.85 23.29 -1.43
C PRO A 144 -23.80 24.01 -0.56
N PRO A 145 -23.31 25.20 -0.98
CA PRO A 145 -22.27 25.96 -0.29
C PRO A 145 -22.42 26.10 1.23
N VAL A 146 -23.64 26.35 1.70
CA VAL A 146 -23.91 26.54 3.14
C VAL A 146 -23.59 25.28 3.93
N HIS A 147 -24.04 24.11 3.46
CA HIS A 147 -23.78 22.83 4.12
C HIS A 147 -22.33 22.38 3.91
N ALA A 148 -21.77 22.60 2.72
CA ALA A 148 -20.38 22.25 2.43
C ALA A 148 -19.41 23.03 3.32
N LYS A 149 -19.65 24.33 3.51
CA LYS A 149 -18.85 25.18 4.39
C LYS A 149 -18.95 24.72 5.84
N ALA A 150 -20.16 24.46 6.35
CA ALA A 150 -20.34 23.96 7.72
C ALA A 150 -19.60 22.62 7.93
N TRP A 151 -19.75 21.68 6.98
CA TRP A 151 -19.07 20.39 7.04
C TRP A 151 -17.55 20.54 7.08
N PHE A 152 -17.01 21.40 6.20
CA PHE A 152 -15.59 21.71 6.15
C PHE A 152 -15.08 22.31 7.46
N GLU A 153 -15.73 23.35 7.96
CA GLU A 153 -15.29 24.08 9.17
C GLU A 153 -15.26 23.18 10.40
N ASP A 154 -16.25 22.29 10.54
CA ASP A 154 -16.39 21.46 11.74
C ASP A 154 -15.62 20.14 11.69
N SER A 155 -15.28 19.63 10.50
CA SER A 155 -14.72 18.26 10.38
C SER A 155 -13.47 18.11 9.52
N PHE A 156 -13.19 19.03 8.58
CA PHE A 156 -11.99 18.97 7.73
C PHE A 156 -10.93 19.96 8.18
N LYS A 157 -11.32 21.22 8.43
CA LYS A 157 -10.43 22.32 8.76
C LYS A 157 -9.39 22.01 9.85
N PRO A 158 -9.70 21.22 10.92
CA PRO A 158 -8.69 20.83 11.91
C PRO A 158 -7.54 19.98 11.36
N PHE A 159 -7.71 19.36 10.20
CA PHE A 159 -6.76 18.47 9.54
C PHE A 159 -6.24 18.99 8.20
N THR A 160 -6.89 20.01 7.61
CA THR A 160 -6.55 20.57 6.28
C THR A 160 -5.15 21.20 6.21
N SER A 161 -4.45 21.42 7.34
CA SER A 161 -3.20 22.18 7.39
C SER A 161 -1.96 21.49 6.82
N LEU A 162 -2.05 20.26 6.30
CA LEU A 162 -0.84 19.45 6.10
C LEU A 162 -0.47 19.07 4.64
N ILE A 163 -1.39 18.98 3.69
CA ILE A 163 -1.02 18.71 2.27
C ILE A 163 -1.59 19.75 1.30
N THR A 164 -2.56 20.55 1.73
CA THR A 164 -3.06 21.67 0.92
C THR A 164 -2.13 22.86 1.11
N LEU A 165 -1.17 23.00 0.21
CA LEU A 165 -0.20 24.12 0.17
C LEU A 165 -0.83 25.51 0.01
N GLU A 166 -2.15 25.64 0.06
CA GLU A 166 -2.86 26.89 -0.11
C GLU A 166 -4.06 26.95 0.84
N PHE A 167 -4.02 27.91 1.77
CA PHE A 167 -5.19 28.37 2.53
C PHE A 167 -6.21 29.00 1.58
N ARG A 168 -6.87 28.18 0.75
CA ARG A 168 -7.98 28.62 -0.10
C ARG A 168 -9.27 28.54 0.72
N PRO A 169 -10.12 29.57 0.68
CA PRO A 169 -11.41 29.48 1.33
C PRO A 169 -12.26 28.40 0.64
N VAL A 170 -12.73 27.42 1.41
CA VAL A 170 -13.69 26.42 0.92
C VAL A 170 -15.06 27.08 0.81
N ARG A 171 -15.54 27.25 -0.43
CA ARG A 171 -16.85 27.85 -0.74
C ARG A 171 -17.84 26.81 -1.24
N ARG A 172 -17.34 25.74 -1.84
CA ARG A 172 -18.09 24.63 -2.43
C ARG A 172 -17.40 23.34 -2.05
N GLU A 173 -18.17 22.24 -2.08
CA GLU A 173 -17.64 20.90 -1.88
C GLU A 173 -16.47 20.56 -2.81
N SER A 174 -16.51 21.00 -4.07
CA SER A 174 -15.41 20.79 -5.03
C SER A 174 -14.12 21.55 -4.71
N ASP A 175 -14.18 22.52 -3.80
CA ASP A 175 -12.98 23.29 -3.42
C ASP A 175 -12.10 22.51 -2.43
N GLU A 176 -12.63 21.45 -1.80
CA GLU A 176 -11.90 20.53 -0.91
C GLU A 176 -12.04 19.09 -1.43
N PRO A 177 -11.04 18.56 -2.14
CA PRO A 177 -11.04 17.19 -2.66
C PRO A 177 -11.40 16.11 -1.65
N GLN A 178 -10.96 16.26 -0.39
CA GLN A 178 -11.21 15.26 0.64
C GLN A 178 -12.71 15.12 0.95
N MET A 179 -13.52 16.17 0.77
CA MET A 179 -14.98 16.07 0.92
C MET A 179 -15.61 15.14 -0.11
N LEU A 180 -15.09 15.13 -1.35
CA LEU A 180 -15.56 14.24 -2.40
C LEU A 180 -15.17 12.79 -2.13
N VAL A 181 -13.94 12.57 -1.65
CA VAL A 181 -13.45 11.25 -1.23
C VAL A 181 -14.35 10.68 -0.13
N VAL A 182 -14.59 11.44 0.94
CA VAL A 182 -15.47 11.00 2.05
C VAL A 182 -16.87 10.69 1.56
N ARG A 183 -17.44 11.49 0.65
CA ARG A 183 -18.76 11.18 0.07
C ARG A 183 -18.77 9.91 -0.76
N ASP A 184 -17.70 9.61 -1.49
CA ASP A 184 -17.62 8.36 -2.24
C ASP A 184 -17.51 7.17 -1.28
N ILE A 185 -16.67 7.25 -0.24
CA ILE A 185 -16.59 6.25 0.84
C ILE A 185 -17.98 5.99 1.44
N MET A 186 -18.68 7.05 1.87
CA MET A 186 -20.03 6.95 2.44
C MET A 186 -21.04 6.33 1.48
N LYS A 187 -20.90 6.57 0.18
CA LYS A 187 -21.77 5.99 -0.85
C LYS A 187 -21.47 4.51 -1.05
N LYS A 188 -20.19 4.12 -1.09
CA LYS A 188 -19.74 2.73 -1.28
C LYS A 188 -20.11 1.84 -0.10
N LEU A 189 -19.90 2.35 1.12
CA LEU A 189 -20.39 1.76 2.36
C LEU A 189 -21.91 1.84 2.53
N ARG A 190 -22.63 2.41 1.55
CA ARG A 190 -24.09 2.56 1.55
C ARG A 190 -24.63 3.26 2.80
N LEU A 191 -23.87 4.19 3.38
CA LEU A 191 -24.28 5.00 4.54
C LEU A 191 -25.25 6.12 4.14
N THR A 192 -25.18 6.54 2.88
CA THR A 192 -26.07 7.53 2.29
C THR A 192 -26.75 7.00 1.04
N PHE A 193 -27.84 7.65 0.63
CA PHE A 193 -28.47 7.43 -0.66
C PHE A 193 -28.73 8.76 -1.36
N MET A 194 -28.90 8.70 -2.68
CA MET A 194 -29.40 9.81 -3.48
C MET A 194 -30.76 9.47 -4.07
N ARG A 195 -31.77 10.30 -3.80
CA ARG A 195 -33.12 10.14 -4.38
C ARG A 195 -33.69 11.50 -4.75
N SER A 196 -34.17 11.64 -5.98
CA SER A 196 -34.77 12.88 -6.48
C SER A 196 -33.90 14.13 -6.25
N GLY A 197 -32.59 14.00 -6.48
CA GLY A 197 -31.61 15.08 -6.27
C GLY A 197 -31.35 15.45 -4.82
N LYS A 198 -31.77 14.63 -3.85
CA LYS A 198 -31.49 14.81 -2.42
C LYS A 198 -30.54 13.74 -1.91
N LEU A 199 -29.55 14.14 -1.13
CA LEU A 199 -28.69 13.27 -0.34
C LEU A 199 -29.38 13.01 1.01
N GLY A 200 -29.55 11.75 1.37
CA GLY A 200 -30.15 11.34 2.65
C GLY A 200 -29.37 10.23 3.32
N ILE A 201 -29.65 10.00 4.61
CA ILE A 201 -29.11 8.90 5.40
C ILE A 201 -29.84 7.59 5.07
N SER A 202 -29.09 6.54 4.75
CA SER A 202 -29.66 5.21 4.48
C SER A 202 -29.96 4.44 5.77
N THR A 203 -30.50 3.22 5.65
CA THR A 203 -30.55 2.28 6.79
C THR A 203 -29.16 1.97 7.32
N GLY A 204 -28.18 1.72 6.43
CA GLY A 204 -26.79 1.47 6.82
C GLY A 204 -26.17 2.63 7.58
N GLY A 205 -26.45 3.88 7.17
CA GLY A 205 -25.98 5.06 7.87
C GLY A 205 -26.59 5.25 9.27
N ARG A 206 -27.81 4.74 9.50
CA ARG A 206 -28.42 4.73 10.84
C ARG A 206 -27.77 3.66 11.73
N VAL A 207 -27.65 2.45 11.19
CA VAL A 207 -26.99 1.32 11.88
C VAL A 207 -25.52 1.63 12.20
N PHE A 208 -24.87 2.47 11.39
CA PHE A 208 -23.51 2.95 11.68
C PHE A 208 -23.37 3.61 13.05
N PHE A 209 -24.42 4.25 13.59
CA PHE A 209 -24.41 4.80 14.94
C PHE A 209 -24.81 3.79 16.03
N ASP A 210 -25.37 2.64 15.65
CA ASP A 210 -25.78 1.59 16.58
C ASP A 210 -24.60 0.66 16.93
N ILE A 211 -23.60 0.60 16.06
CA ILE A 211 -22.34 -0.12 16.30
C ILE A 211 -21.35 0.73 17.09
N SER A 212 -20.45 0.08 17.82
CA SER A 212 -19.43 0.74 18.65
C SER A 212 -18.44 1.57 17.80
N PRO A 213 -17.79 2.60 18.38
CA PRO A 213 -16.71 3.33 17.71
C PRO A 213 -15.62 2.42 17.16
N GLN A 214 -15.33 1.32 17.87
CA GLN A 214 -14.37 0.33 17.42
C GLN A 214 -14.80 -0.38 16.13
N GLU A 215 -16.05 -0.82 16.07
CA GLU A 215 -16.60 -1.46 14.86
C GLU A 215 -16.68 -0.46 13.70
N GLN A 216 -17.00 0.80 13.97
CA GLN A 216 -16.97 1.87 12.96
C GLN A 216 -15.55 2.07 12.40
N TYR A 217 -14.55 2.05 13.28
CA TYR A 217 -13.15 2.17 12.89
C TYR A 217 -12.69 0.95 12.09
N TYR A 218 -13.03 -0.28 12.52
CA TYR A 218 -12.67 -1.51 11.80
C TYR A 218 -13.28 -1.54 10.40
N LEU A 219 -14.56 -1.16 10.27
CA LEU A 219 -15.22 -1.06 8.98
C LEU A 219 -14.45 -0.12 8.04
N LEU A 220 -14.02 1.05 8.53
CA LEU A 220 -13.28 2.01 7.72
C LEU A 220 -11.86 1.57 7.43
N PHE A 221 -11.18 0.94 8.40
CA PHE A 221 -9.83 0.43 8.26
C PHE A 221 -9.75 -0.60 7.13
N TYR A 222 -10.53 -1.68 7.19
CA TYR A 222 -10.48 -2.73 6.17
C TYR A 222 -11.07 -2.25 4.83
N PHE A 223 -12.14 -1.44 4.85
CA PHE A 223 -12.67 -0.88 3.62
C PHE A 223 -11.64 -0.01 2.88
N LEU A 224 -10.87 0.81 3.60
CA LEU A 224 -9.82 1.62 2.99
C LEU A 224 -8.60 0.79 2.58
N ALA A 225 -8.28 -0.28 3.31
CA ALA A 225 -7.17 -1.16 2.99
C ALA A 225 -7.42 -1.94 1.70
N ASP A 226 -8.61 -2.51 1.55
CA ASP A 226 -8.85 -3.59 0.57
C ASP A 226 -9.89 -3.25 -0.50
N GLU A 227 -10.90 -2.41 -0.20
CA GLU A 227 -12.05 -2.20 -1.09
C GLU A 227 -12.08 -0.83 -1.79
N TRP A 228 -11.59 0.21 -1.12
CA TRP A 228 -11.61 1.55 -1.67
C TRP A 228 -10.43 1.74 -2.61
N ASP A 229 -10.74 2.06 -3.87
CA ASP A 229 -9.77 2.25 -4.94
C ASP A 229 -9.08 3.62 -4.81
N TRP A 230 -7.83 3.61 -4.34
CA TRP A 230 -7.07 4.85 -4.10
C TRP A 230 -6.79 5.62 -5.38
N ALA A 231 -6.79 4.95 -6.54
CA ALA A 231 -6.63 5.59 -7.84
C ALA A 231 -7.77 6.57 -8.16
N ARG A 232 -8.93 6.45 -7.50
CA ARG A 232 -10.05 7.39 -7.64
C ARG A 232 -9.87 8.69 -6.88
N GLY A 233 -9.01 8.69 -5.86
CA GLY A 233 -8.78 9.86 -5.03
C GLY A 233 -8.03 10.97 -5.76
N ASP A 234 -7.24 10.62 -6.78
CA ASP A 234 -6.44 11.58 -7.52
C ASP A 234 -7.16 12.10 -8.76
N TRP A 235 -7.01 13.38 -9.06
CA TRP A 235 -7.79 14.12 -10.07
C TRP A 235 -7.36 13.79 -11.50
N GLY A 236 -7.32 12.51 -11.86
CA GLY A 236 -7.11 12.04 -13.22
C GLY A 236 -5.72 12.34 -13.78
N TYR A 237 -4.71 12.55 -12.93
CA TYR A 237 -3.35 12.80 -13.40
C TYR A 237 -2.54 11.53 -13.63
N PHE A 238 -2.91 10.40 -13.04
CA PHE A 238 -2.12 9.17 -13.14
C PHE A 238 -2.99 7.90 -13.16
N GLU A 239 -2.68 6.96 -14.05
CA GLU A 239 -3.04 5.55 -13.86
C GLU A 239 -2.19 5.04 -12.70
N LEU A 240 -2.71 5.13 -11.48
CA LEU A 240 -1.97 4.69 -10.31
C LEU A 240 -1.80 3.17 -10.37
N SER A 241 -0.55 2.70 -10.28
CA SER A 241 -0.22 1.27 -10.28
C SER A 241 -0.92 0.57 -9.09
N PRO A 242 -1.56 -0.60 -9.27
CA PRO A 242 -2.15 -1.38 -8.17
C PRO A 242 -1.22 -1.61 -6.97
N PHE A 243 0.09 -1.49 -7.20
CA PHE A 243 1.14 -1.60 -6.20
C PHE A 243 0.92 -0.73 -4.94
N HIS A 244 0.40 0.51 -5.05
CA HIS A 244 0.26 1.39 -3.88
C HIS A 244 -0.59 0.76 -2.77
N GLN A 245 -1.66 0.06 -3.14
CA GLN A 245 -2.58 -0.54 -2.19
C GLN A 245 -2.10 -1.92 -1.75
N SER A 246 -1.58 -2.74 -2.69
CA SER A 246 -1.05 -4.07 -2.34
C SER A 246 0.21 -4.02 -1.48
N SER A 247 0.96 -2.91 -1.51
CA SER A 247 2.14 -2.71 -0.66
C SER A 247 1.81 -2.14 0.73
N LEU A 248 0.54 -1.85 1.03
CA LEU A 248 0.11 -1.26 2.30
C LEU A 248 0.61 -2.03 3.55
N PRO A 249 0.56 -3.37 3.61
CA PRO A 249 1.04 -4.09 4.80
C PRO A 249 2.53 -3.88 5.04
N PHE A 250 3.35 -3.91 3.99
CA PHE A 250 4.77 -3.61 4.08
C PHE A 250 5.02 -2.13 4.43
N TYR A 251 4.25 -1.21 3.85
CA TYR A 251 4.27 0.20 4.20
C TYR A 251 4.05 0.42 5.70
N LEU A 252 3.03 -0.20 6.29
CA LEU A 252 2.74 -0.09 7.72
C LEU A 252 3.86 -0.74 8.55
N TYR A 253 4.35 -1.91 8.15
CA TYR A 253 5.41 -2.62 8.88
C TYR A 253 6.71 -1.80 8.91
N ALA A 254 7.11 -1.28 7.76
CA ALA A 254 8.33 -0.51 7.68
C ALA A 254 8.18 0.83 8.45
N LEU A 255 6.98 1.43 8.51
CA LEU A 255 6.70 2.60 9.37
C LEU A 255 6.91 2.26 10.85
N LYS A 256 6.48 1.07 11.27
CA LYS A 256 6.66 0.56 12.63
C LYS A 256 8.15 0.37 12.96
N GLU A 257 8.94 -0.21 12.05
CA GLU A 257 10.38 -0.46 12.28
C GLU A 257 11.20 0.85 12.41
N GLN A 258 10.81 1.92 11.70
CA GLN A 258 11.49 3.22 11.84
C GLN A 258 11.06 4.02 13.08
N GLY A 259 9.94 3.64 13.71
CA GLY A 259 9.48 4.25 14.95
C GLY A 259 9.15 5.74 14.83
N SER A 260 9.39 6.50 15.90
CA SER A 260 8.97 7.91 16.01
C SER A 260 9.77 8.90 15.17
N GLU A 261 10.83 8.46 14.47
CA GLU A 261 11.60 9.33 13.57
C GLU A 261 10.85 9.61 12.26
N GLY A 262 9.92 8.72 11.89
CA GLY A 262 9.15 8.80 10.66
C GLY A 262 10.00 8.62 9.40
N TRP A 263 9.39 8.82 8.23
CA TRP A 263 10.08 8.73 6.95
C TRP A 263 10.09 10.03 6.20
N ASP A 264 11.21 10.37 5.58
CA ASP A 264 11.21 11.28 4.44
C ASP A 264 11.21 10.54 3.10
N ARG A 265 11.11 11.28 1.99
CA ARG A 265 11.05 10.72 0.64
C ARG A 265 12.20 9.77 0.29
N PHE A 266 13.40 9.99 0.82
CA PHE A 266 14.60 9.24 0.48
C PHE A 266 14.67 7.94 1.27
N ASP A 267 14.21 7.95 2.53
CA ASP A 267 14.12 6.76 3.36
C ASP A 267 13.20 5.72 2.72
N VAL A 268 12.00 6.15 2.29
CA VAL A 268 11.03 5.25 1.65
C VAL A 268 11.50 4.77 0.28
N GLU A 269 12.17 5.63 -0.48
CA GLU A 269 12.75 5.25 -1.78
C GLU A 269 13.77 4.11 -1.64
N GLY A 270 14.70 4.22 -0.68
CA GLY A 270 15.66 3.14 -0.43
C GLY A 270 14.99 1.83 0.00
N ILE A 271 14.06 1.89 0.96
CA ILE A 271 13.39 0.70 1.51
C ILE A 271 12.58 -0.01 0.42
N PHE A 272 11.74 0.71 -0.31
CA PHE A 272 10.85 0.10 -1.30
C PHE A 272 11.57 -0.35 -2.57
N THR A 273 12.63 0.33 -2.99
CA THR A 273 13.43 -0.13 -4.15
C THR A 273 14.26 -1.36 -3.83
N THR A 274 14.65 -1.54 -2.56
CA THR A 274 15.31 -2.76 -2.08
C THR A 274 14.32 -3.92 -2.01
N ALA A 275 13.17 -3.73 -1.37
CA ALA A 275 12.14 -4.76 -1.24
C ALA A 275 11.46 -5.12 -2.57
N PHE A 276 11.25 -4.15 -3.46
CA PHE A 276 10.49 -4.33 -4.70
C PHE A 276 11.25 -3.79 -5.92
N PRO A 277 12.38 -4.39 -6.31
CA PRO A 277 13.23 -3.83 -7.37
C PRO A 277 12.53 -3.77 -8.73
N TYR A 278 11.53 -4.61 -8.97
CA TYR A 278 10.76 -4.62 -10.22
C TYR A 278 9.94 -3.35 -10.43
N ILE A 279 9.56 -2.66 -9.34
CA ILE A 279 8.73 -1.46 -9.42
C ILE A 279 9.42 -0.31 -10.16
N LEU A 280 10.76 -0.30 -10.19
CA LEU A 280 11.54 0.68 -10.94
C LEU A 280 11.30 0.59 -12.45
N GLY A 281 10.81 -0.55 -12.95
CA GLY A 281 10.42 -0.74 -14.35
C GLY A 281 8.96 -0.40 -14.66
N GLU A 282 8.09 -0.35 -13.65
CA GLU A 282 6.66 0.04 -13.76
C GLU A 282 6.43 1.53 -13.43
N ILE A 283 7.36 2.04 -12.62
CA ILE A 283 7.59 3.36 -12.05
C ILE A 283 8.21 4.45 -12.95
N GLU A 284 7.54 5.44 -13.55
CA GLU A 284 8.31 6.56 -14.16
C GLU A 284 9.21 7.26 -13.10
N GLU A 285 10.47 7.55 -13.43
CA GLU A 285 11.48 7.95 -12.44
C GLU A 285 11.12 9.20 -11.58
N GLY A 286 11.49 9.16 -10.29
CA GLY A 286 11.51 10.31 -9.40
C GLY A 286 10.18 10.63 -8.72
N ALA A 287 9.52 11.73 -9.10
CA ALA A 287 8.36 12.27 -8.38
C ALA A 287 7.19 11.28 -8.29
N PHE A 288 7.01 10.43 -9.31
CA PHE A 288 5.94 9.44 -9.38
C PHE A 288 6.11 8.33 -8.34
N PHE A 289 7.35 7.92 -8.05
CA PHE A 289 7.64 6.92 -7.02
C PHE A 289 7.21 7.42 -5.62
N PHE A 290 7.64 8.64 -5.24
CA PHE A 290 7.25 9.26 -3.97
C PHE A 290 5.72 9.34 -3.79
N HIS A 291 4.99 9.61 -4.88
CA HIS A 291 3.53 9.61 -4.84
C HIS A 291 2.99 8.23 -4.47
N VAL A 292 3.42 7.19 -5.19
CA VAL A 292 2.91 5.83 -5.06
C VAL A 292 3.23 5.19 -3.70
N VAL A 293 4.46 5.34 -3.19
CA VAL A 293 4.89 4.57 -2.01
C VAL A 293 4.75 5.32 -0.68
N LEU A 294 4.60 6.64 -0.71
CA LEU A 294 4.53 7.45 0.51
C LEU A 294 3.29 8.33 0.56
N ARG A 295 3.09 9.18 -0.46
CA ARG A 295 2.01 10.17 -0.40
C ARG A 295 0.63 9.55 -0.42
N GLU A 296 0.35 8.62 -1.34
CA GLU A 296 -1.00 8.06 -1.48
C GLU A 296 -1.38 7.13 -0.32
N PRO A 297 -0.52 6.20 0.15
CA PRO A 297 -0.79 5.44 1.38
C PRO A 297 -1.03 6.36 2.58
N ALA A 298 -0.23 7.43 2.72
CA ALA A 298 -0.46 8.42 3.76
C ALA A 298 -1.83 9.10 3.63
N ARG A 299 -2.09 9.67 2.45
CA ARG A 299 -3.25 10.51 2.18
C ARG A 299 -4.58 9.77 2.22
N TYR A 300 -4.61 8.50 1.80
CA TYR A 300 -5.84 7.73 1.65
C TYR A 300 -6.04 6.66 2.71
N PHE A 301 -5.00 6.30 3.45
CA PHE A 301 -5.09 5.30 4.49
C PHE A 301 -4.67 5.84 5.86
N THR A 302 -3.39 6.16 6.08
CA THR A 302 -2.92 6.41 7.44
C THR A 302 -3.34 7.77 8.01
N GLU A 303 -3.38 8.85 7.22
CA GLU A 303 -3.87 10.15 7.70
C GLU A 303 -5.39 10.11 7.96
N PRO A 304 -6.25 9.62 7.04
CA PRO A 304 -7.69 9.55 7.30
C PRO A 304 -8.05 8.74 8.55
N LEU A 305 -7.27 7.71 8.87
CA LEU A 305 -7.44 6.86 10.05
C LEU A 305 -6.72 7.39 11.30
N GLY A 306 -5.96 8.49 11.20
CA GLY A 306 -5.21 9.07 12.32
C GLY A 306 -3.97 8.28 12.74
N LEU A 307 -3.56 7.28 11.94
CA LEU A 307 -2.38 6.43 12.17
C LEU A 307 -1.08 7.19 11.98
N THR A 308 -1.06 8.24 11.17
CA THR A 308 0.13 9.07 10.95
C THR A 308 -0.20 10.54 11.05
N LEU A 309 0.80 11.32 11.46
CA LEU A 309 0.79 12.77 11.39
C LEU A 309 1.84 13.21 10.37
N PRO A 310 1.50 14.08 9.41
CA PRO A 310 2.49 14.69 8.56
C PRO A 310 3.28 15.73 9.38
N ASP A 311 4.60 15.55 9.44
CA ASP A 311 5.53 16.51 10.01
C ASP A 311 6.10 17.38 8.87
N ILE A 312 5.72 18.65 8.90
CA ILE A 312 6.05 19.65 7.86
C ILE A 312 6.90 20.72 8.52
N GLN A 313 8.12 20.35 8.89
CA GLN A 313 9.11 21.33 9.31
C GLN A 313 9.58 22.18 8.12
N ASP A 314 9.55 21.63 6.90
CA ASP A 314 9.82 22.30 5.63
C ASP A 314 8.89 21.76 4.53
N LYS A 315 8.33 22.63 3.70
CA LYS A 315 7.50 22.26 2.53
C LYS A 315 8.23 21.34 1.53
N ARG A 316 9.57 21.22 1.63
CA ARG A 316 10.41 20.34 0.81
C ARG A 316 10.70 18.98 1.45
N HIS A 317 10.49 18.85 2.75
CA HIS A 317 10.73 17.63 3.52
C HIS A 317 9.46 17.28 4.29
N VAL A 318 8.50 16.67 3.57
CA VAL A 318 7.32 16.08 4.19
C VAL A 318 7.79 14.79 4.84
N ARG A 319 7.66 14.71 6.17
CA ARG A 319 7.80 13.44 6.88
C ARG A 319 6.46 12.86 7.25
N VAL A 320 6.34 11.55 7.14
CA VAL A 320 5.19 10.80 7.68
C VAL A 320 5.64 10.17 8.99
N VAL A 321 5.02 10.60 10.10
CA VAL A 321 5.38 10.13 11.44
C VAL A 321 4.24 9.28 11.99
N PRO A 322 4.53 8.08 12.53
CA PRO A 322 3.54 7.30 13.27
C PRO A 322 2.89 8.12 14.39
N SER A 323 1.57 8.07 14.48
CA SER A 323 0.81 8.71 15.54
C SER A 323 0.98 7.93 16.83
N ASP A 324 1.49 8.59 17.88
CA ASP A 324 1.61 7.98 19.22
C ASP A 324 0.26 7.51 19.78
N LEU A 325 -0.86 8.07 19.28
CA LEU A 325 -2.21 7.75 19.73
C LEU A 325 -2.76 6.49 19.06
N PHE A 326 -2.74 6.44 17.74
CA PHE A 326 -3.49 5.42 16.99
C PHE A 326 -2.59 4.39 16.32
N PHE A 327 -1.31 4.68 16.09
CA PHE A 327 -0.42 3.69 15.51
C PHE A 327 -0.19 2.52 16.48
N GLN A 328 -0.32 2.77 17.79
CA GLN A 328 -0.32 1.72 18.80
C GLN A 328 -1.54 0.79 18.71
N GLU A 329 -2.62 1.16 18.02
CA GLU A 329 -3.76 0.24 17.81
C GLU A 329 -3.38 -0.93 16.91
N LEU A 330 -2.30 -0.83 16.13
CA LEU A 330 -1.79 -1.93 15.32
C LEU A 330 -1.12 -2.98 16.23
N GLN A 331 -1.65 -4.21 16.18
CA GLN A 331 -1.03 -5.41 16.72
C GLN A 331 -0.29 -6.10 15.60
N TRP A 332 0.96 -6.43 15.85
CA TRP A 332 1.81 -7.09 14.89
C TRP A 332 2.01 -8.54 15.28
N GLY A 333 2.11 -9.41 14.28
CA GLY A 333 2.49 -10.81 14.46
C GLY A 333 3.84 -11.01 15.12
N ASP A 334 4.09 -12.23 15.57
CA ASP A 334 5.45 -12.65 15.93
C ASP A 334 6.23 -12.90 14.64
N PHE A 335 7.23 -12.06 14.37
CA PHE A 335 8.13 -12.15 13.21
C PHE A 335 9.40 -12.99 13.51
N SER A 336 9.31 -13.91 14.48
CA SER A 336 10.46 -14.64 15.04
C SER A 336 10.69 -16.01 14.43
#